data_AF-A0A398E3H5-F1
#
_entry.id   AF-A0A398E3H5-F1
#
_cell.length_a   1.000
_cell.length_b   1.000
_cell.length_c   1.000
_cell.angle_alpha   90.00
_cell.angle_beta   90.00
_cell.angle_gamma   90.00
#
_symmetry.space_group_name_H-M   'P 1'
#
loop_
_entity.id
_entity.type
_entity.pdbx_description
1 polymer ?
#
loop_
_entity_poly.entity_id
_entity_poly.type
_entity_poly.pdbx_seq_one_letter_code
_entity_poly.pdbx_strand_id
1 'polypeptide(L)'
;IRALTTREERMIHMENPEHEVSRTVKVIFPIAVTLIAGIIAPMSVALIGSLMFGNLLRESGVTERLSKTAQNELSSLVTILLGITIGSSMGGKQFLNPTTLLIIALGLIAFVFDTAGGVLFAKLINLFRKRKINPMIGACGISAFPMSARVIQKMAQQEDGSNFIIMHAVGANVAGQIASIIAGGLILALVR
;
A
#
# COMPACT_ATOMS: atom_id res chain seq x y z
N ILE A 1 16.22 -5.67 -1.59
CA ILE A 1 16.01 -6.72 -0.56
C ILE A 1 17.27 -7.55 -0.36
N ARG A 2 17.67 -8.43 -1.30
CA ARG A 2 18.89 -9.27 -1.16
C ARG A 2 20.17 -8.47 -0.85
N ALA A 3 20.29 -7.26 -1.39
CA ALA A 3 21.44 -6.37 -1.12
C ALA A 3 21.46 -5.79 0.31
N LEU A 4 20.32 -5.78 1.02
CA LEU A 4 20.15 -5.11 2.31
C LEU A 4 19.85 -6.07 3.46
N THR A 5 19.42 -7.30 3.18
CA THR A 5 19.03 -8.28 4.20
C THR A 5 19.90 -9.53 4.16
N THR A 6 20.17 -10.11 5.34
CA THR A 6 20.88 -11.40 5.45
C THR A 6 19.92 -12.57 5.22
N ARG A 7 20.45 -13.78 5.07
CA ARG A 7 19.61 -14.99 4.99
C ARG A 7 18.87 -15.23 6.30
N GLU A 8 19.55 -15.09 7.43
CA GLU A 8 18.97 -15.25 8.77
C GLU A 8 17.77 -14.32 9.00
N GLU A 9 17.89 -13.05 8.61
CA GLU A 9 16.79 -12.09 8.72
C GLU A 9 15.59 -12.46 7.86
N ARG A 10 15.85 -13.01 6.67
CA ARG A 10 14.80 -13.43 5.73
C ARG A 10 14.07 -14.70 6.18
N MET A 11 14.73 -15.53 6.99
CA MET A 11 14.15 -16.73 7.59
C MET A 11 13.41 -16.46 8.91
N ILE A 12 13.26 -15.20 9.34
CA ILE A 12 12.44 -14.87 10.52
C ILE A 12 10.97 -15.24 10.22
N HIS A 13 10.41 -16.11 11.06
CA HIS A 13 9.00 -16.47 11.07
C HIS A 13 8.19 -15.40 11.81
N MET A 14 6.98 -15.14 11.33
CA MET A 14 6.06 -14.19 11.95
C MET A 14 4.90 -14.94 12.58
N GLU A 15 4.62 -14.63 13.85
CA GLU A 15 3.47 -15.17 14.57
C GLU A 15 2.19 -14.62 13.92
N ASN A 16 1.31 -15.50 13.44
CA ASN A 16 0.02 -15.07 12.91
C ASN A 16 -0.88 -14.56 14.06
N PRO A 17 -1.73 -13.55 13.81
CA PRO A 17 -2.69 -13.11 14.80
C PRO A 17 -3.60 -14.28 15.20
N GLU A 18 -3.59 -14.64 16.49
CA GLU A 18 -4.37 -15.75 17.03
C GLU A 18 -5.87 -15.46 17.13
N HIS A 19 -6.28 -14.20 16.93
CA HIS A 19 -7.64 -13.74 17.16
C HIS A 19 -8.26 -13.08 15.93
N GLU A 20 -9.49 -13.48 15.64
CA GLU A 20 -10.31 -12.79 14.65
C GLU A 20 -10.67 -11.39 15.15
N VAL A 21 -10.47 -10.40 14.28
CA VAL A 21 -10.85 -9.02 14.57
C VAL A 21 -12.37 -8.91 14.64
N SER A 22 -12.88 -8.32 15.73
CA SER A 22 -14.32 -8.12 15.92
C SER A 22 -14.93 -7.28 14.79
N ARG A 23 -16.20 -7.55 14.46
CA ARG A 23 -16.94 -6.80 13.44
C ARG A 23 -16.99 -5.29 13.76
N THR A 24 -17.14 -4.95 15.03
CA THR A 24 -17.15 -3.56 15.52
C THR A 24 -15.86 -2.83 15.15
N VAL A 25 -14.70 -3.47 15.35
CA VAL A 25 -13.40 -2.87 14.98
C VAL A 25 -13.28 -2.68 13.48
N LYS A 26 -13.71 -3.65 12.67
CA LYS A 26 -13.68 -3.55 11.19
C LYS A 26 -14.54 -2.39 10.66
N VAL A 27 -15.67 -2.09 11.29
CA VAL A 27 -16.55 -0.98 10.93
C VAL A 27 -16.03 0.36 11.44
N ILE A 28 -15.49 0.42 12.67
CA ILE A 28 -14.94 1.66 13.25
C ILE A 28 -13.66 2.09 12.53
N PHE A 29 -12.83 1.13 12.11
CA PHE A 29 -11.54 1.41 11.46
C PHE A 29 -11.63 2.41 10.30
N PRO A 30 -12.45 2.22 9.25
CA PRO A 30 -12.54 3.18 8.15
C PRO A 30 -13.02 4.56 8.58
N ILE A 31 -13.93 4.63 9.56
CA ILE A 31 -14.46 5.91 10.09
C ILE A 31 -13.35 6.66 10.84
N ALA A 32 -12.66 5.98 11.76
CA ALA A 32 -11.58 6.55 12.55
C ALA A 32 -10.42 7.03 11.68
N VAL A 33 -9.99 6.22 10.70
CA VAL A 33 -8.91 6.59 9.77
C VAL A 33 -9.30 7.83 8.96
N THR A 34 -10.54 7.92 8.48
CA THR A 34 -11.02 9.09 7.72
C THR A 34 -11.01 10.35 8.58
N LEU A 35 -11.48 10.28 9.83
CA LEU A 35 -11.49 11.41 10.75
C LEU A 35 -10.08 11.88 11.10
N ILE A 36 -9.19 10.95 11.47
CA ILE A 36 -7.80 11.27 11.84
C ILE A 36 -7.06 11.89 10.64
N ALA A 37 -7.18 11.29 9.46
CA ALA A 37 -6.56 11.83 8.26
C ALA A 37 -7.13 13.20 7.86
N GLY A 38 -8.42 13.45 8.11
CA GLY A 38 -9.02 14.76 7.86
C GLY A 38 -8.54 15.86 8.78
N ILE A 39 -8.15 15.54 10.01
CA ILE A 39 -7.52 16.49 10.93
C ILE A 39 -6.07 16.78 10.51
N ILE A 40 -5.32 15.74 10.14
CA ILE A 40 -3.88 15.86 9.79
C ILE A 40 -3.69 16.50 8.42
N ALA A 41 -4.46 16.07 7.43
CA ALA A 41 -4.33 16.45 6.03
C ALA A 41 -5.72 16.61 5.39
N PRO A 42 -6.41 17.75 5.60
CA PRO A 42 -7.75 18.01 5.07
C PRO A 42 -7.87 17.79 3.55
N MET A 43 -6.81 18.12 2.81
CA MET A 43 -6.71 17.91 1.36
C MET A 43 -6.75 16.43 0.95
N SER A 44 -6.34 15.52 1.84
CA SER A 44 -6.35 14.07 1.59
C SER A 44 -7.72 13.43 1.83
N VAL A 45 -8.67 14.14 2.46
CA VAL A 45 -9.98 13.61 2.89
C VAL A 45 -10.76 13.00 1.74
N ALA A 46 -10.79 13.66 0.59
CA ALA A 46 -11.53 13.16 -0.57
C ALA A 46 -10.99 11.80 -1.04
N LEU A 47 -9.65 11.63 -1.03
CA LEU A 47 -8.98 10.41 -1.47
C LEU A 47 -9.12 9.30 -0.43
N ILE A 48 -8.74 9.58 0.82
CA ILE A 48 -8.78 8.56 1.88
C ILE A 48 -10.22 8.21 2.27
N GLY A 49 -11.13 9.18 2.26
CA GLY A 49 -12.55 8.99 2.52
C GLY A 49 -13.20 8.09 1.47
N SER A 50 -12.85 8.25 0.19
CA SER A 50 -13.35 7.35 -0.87
C SER A 50 -12.85 5.90 -0.68
N LEU A 51 -11.57 5.73 -0.33
CA LEU A 51 -10.99 4.41 -0.04
C LEU A 51 -11.66 3.76 1.18
N MET A 52 -11.78 4.51 2.28
CA MET A 52 -12.39 4.03 3.52
C MET A 52 -13.90 3.82 3.40
N PHE A 53 -14.58 4.59 2.56
CA PHE A 53 -15.99 4.37 2.22
C PHE A 53 -16.18 3.02 1.50
N GLY A 54 -15.31 2.69 0.53
CA GLY A 54 -15.30 1.36 -0.09
C GLY A 54 -15.10 0.24 0.93
N ASN A 55 -14.20 0.45 1.90
CA ASN A 55 -14.00 -0.49 3.01
C ASN A 55 -15.26 -0.61 3.88
N LEU A 56 -15.90 0.50 4.24
CA LEU A 56 -17.13 0.52 5.02
C LEU A 56 -18.29 -0.19 4.29
N LEU A 57 -18.43 -0.01 2.97
CA LEU A 57 -19.44 -0.73 2.16
C LEU A 57 -19.26 -2.25 2.23
N ARG A 58 -18.01 -2.71 2.32
CA ARG A 58 -17.67 -4.13 2.47
C ARG A 58 -17.94 -4.64 3.88
N GLU A 59 -17.55 -3.89 4.91
CA GLU A 59 -17.60 -4.33 6.31
C GLU A 59 -18.97 -4.07 6.99
N SER A 60 -19.83 -3.24 6.41
CA SER A 60 -21.18 -2.95 6.96
C SER A 60 -22.08 -4.18 7.01
N GLY A 61 -21.93 -5.11 6.06
CA GLY A 61 -22.75 -6.32 5.92
C GLY A 61 -24.21 -6.07 5.50
N VAL A 62 -24.61 -4.82 5.25
CA VAL A 62 -25.98 -4.45 4.81
C VAL A 62 -26.01 -3.86 3.40
N THR A 63 -24.84 -3.59 2.82
CA THR A 63 -24.67 -2.97 1.49
C THR A 63 -24.00 -3.91 0.49
N GLU A 64 -24.27 -5.21 0.55
CA GLU A 64 -23.56 -6.21 -0.28
C GLU A 64 -23.68 -5.93 -1.78
N ARG A 65 -24.88 -5.57 -2.27
CA ARG A 65 -25.08 -5.20 -3.68
C ARG A 65 -24.22 -4.00 -4.08
N LEU A 66 -24.21 -2.95 -3.27
CA LEU A 66 -23.40 -1.75 -3.52
C LEU A 66 -21.90 -2.08 -3.48
N SER A 67 -21.47 -2.90 -2.52
CA SER A 67 -20.07 -3.32 -2.38
C SER A 67 -19.60 -4.14 -3.59
N LYS A 68 -20.41 -5.08 -4.09
CA LYS A 68 -20.11 -5.86 -5.30
C LYS A 68 -20.08 -4.96 -6.54
N THR A 69 -21.06 -4.07 -6.69
CA THR A 69 -21.10 -3.12 -7.80
C THR A 69 -19.90 -2.18 -7.81
N ALA A 70 -19.48 -1.69 -6.64
CA ALA A 70 -18.31 -0.84 -6.51
C ALA A 70 -17.01 -1.57 -6.88
N GLN A 71 -16.83 -2.83 -6.44
CA GLN A 71 -15.62 -3.62 -6.68
C GLN A 71 -15.48 -4.09 -8.12
N ASN A 72 -16.59 -4.38 -8.81
CA ASN A 72 -16.57 -5.00 -10.14
C ASN A 72 -16.98 -4.01 -11.24
N GLU A 73 -18.28 -3.79 -11.43
CA GLU A 73 -18.84 -3.09 -12.58
C GLU A 73 -18.41 -1.62 -12.59
N LEU A 74 -18.57 -0.90 -11.48
CA LEU A 74 -18.21 0.51 -11.39
C LEU A 74 -16.70 0.71 -11.53
N SER A 75 -15.89 -0.09 -10.83
CA SER A 75 -14.42 -0.05 -10.94
C SER A 75 -13.96 -0.28 -12.39
N SER A 76 -14.54 -1.26 -13.08
CA SER A 76 -14.20 -1.58 -14.47
C SER A 76 -14.58 -0.43 -15.42
N LEU A 77 -15.78 0.14 -15.27
CA LEU A 77 -16.24 1.27 -16.07
C LEU A 77 -15.35 2.50 -15.86
N VAL A 78 -15.08 2.86 -14.61
CA VAL A 78 -14.20 4.00 -14.27
C VAL A 78 -12.78 3.75 -14.80
N THR A 79 -12.27 2.53 -14.72
CA THR A 79 -10.94 2.17 -15.25
C THR A 79 -10.87 2.37 -16.77
N ILE A 80 -11.90 1.95 -17.52
CA ILE A 80 -11.97 2.16 -18.96
C ILE A 80 -11.97 3.67 -19.28
N LEU A 81 -12.82 4.44 -18.60
CA LEU A 81 -12.93 5.89 -18.82
C LEU A 81 -11.62 6.61 -18.47
N LEU A 82 -10.96 6.23 -17.37
CA LEU A 82 -9.65 6.75 -16.99
C LEU A 82 -8.59 6.40 -18.03
N GLY A 83 -8.58 5.15 -18.52
CA GLY A 83 -7.65 4.70 -19.56
C GLY A 83 -7.79 5.50 -20.86
N ILE A 84 -9.03 5.73 -21.31
CA ILE A 84 -9.32 6.54 -22.50
C ILE A 84 -8.91 8.01 -22.28
N THR A 85 -9.21 8.57 -21.11
CA THR A 85 -8.90 9.98 -20.79
C THR A 85 -7.40 10.23 -20.67
N ILE A 86 -6.67 9.35 -19.99
CA ILE A 86 -5.21 9.44 -19.88
C ILE A 86 -4.60 9.24 -21.27
N GLY A 87 -5.02 8.20 -22.00
CA GLY A 87 -4.52 7.91 -23.34
C GLY A 87 -4.75 9.04 -24.34
N SER A 88 -5.91 9.71 -24.30
CA SER A 88 -6.20 10.84 -25.18
C SER A 88 -5.39 12.09 -24.83
N SER A 89 -4.96 12.25 -23.58
CA SER A 89 -4.10 13.35 -23.13
C SER A 89 -2.61 13.17 -23.47
N MET A 90 -2.18 11.95 -23.85
CA MET A 90 -0.79 11.62 -24.17
C MET A 90 -0.43 11.93 -25.63
N GLY A 91 -0.43 13.22 -26.00
CA GLY A 91 0.03 13.63 -27.33
C GLY A 91 1.51 13.31 -27.56
N GLY A 92 1.87 12.87 -28.77
CA GLY A 92 3.21 12.35 -29.08
C GLY A 92 4.36 13.31 -28.74
N LYS A 93 4.16 14.63 -28.88
CA LYS A 93 5.15 15.65 -28.51
C LYS A 93 5.31 15.85 -27.00
N GLN A 94 4.24 15.64 -26.21
CA GLN A 94 4.33 15.68 -24.75
C GLN A 94 4.98 14.40 -24.21
N PHE A 95 4.75 13.26 -24.84
CA PHE A 95 5.30 11.97 -24.40
C PHE A 95 6.78 11.81 -24.78
N LEU A 96 7.15 12.09 -26.03
CA LEU A 96 8.53 11.97 -26.54
C LEU A 96 9.38 13.19 -26.17
N ASN A 97 9.47 13.48 -24.87
CA ASN A 97 10.24 14.57 -24.31
C ASN A 97 11.31 14.01 -23.37
N PRO A 98 12.56 14.52 -23.38
CA PRO A 98 13.59 14.17 -22.40
C PRO A 98 13.12 14.28 -20.94
N THR A 99 12.18 15.20 -20.66
CA THR A 99 11.53 15.36 -19.36
C THR A 99 10.74 14.12 -18.95
N THR A 100 10.03 13.48 -19.89
CA THR A 100 9.29 12.23 -19.64
C THR A 100 10.23 11.10 -19.27
N LEU A 101 11.37 10.98 -19.96
CA LEU A 101 12.39 10.00 -19.63
C LEU A 101 12.96 10.24 -18.22
N LEU A 102 13.19 11.51 -17.85
CA LEU A 102 13.63 11.88 -16.51
C LEU A 102 12.60 11.50 -15.45
N ILE A 103 11.30 11.73 -15.69
CA ILE A 103 10.22 11.34 -14.77
C ILE A 103 10.20 9.82 -14.57
N ILE A 104 10.32 9.03 -15.64
CA ILE A 104 10.38 7.56 -15.57
C ILE A 104 11.59 7.11 -14.74
N ALA A 105 12.77 7.68 -14.99
CA ALA A 105 13.99 7.36 -14.27
C ALA A 105 13.89 7.73 -12.77
N LEU A 106 13.37 8.92 -12.46
CA LEU A 106 13.12 9.36 -11.09
C LEU A 106 12.11 8.44 -10.38
N GLY A 107 11.07 8.00 -11.08
CA GLY A 107 10.13 7.01 -10.58
C GLY A 107 10.82 5.71 -10.19
N LEU A 108 11.67 5.16 -11.08
CA LEU A 108 12.44 3.94 -10.78
C LEU A 108 13.33 4.12 -9.55
N ILE A 109 14.04 5.25 -9.45
CA ILE A 109 14.89 5.56 -8.31
C ILE A 109 14.04 5.67 -7.02
N ALA A 110 12.89 6.34 -7.09
CA ALA A 110 11.97 6.46 -5.95
C ALA A 110 11.49 5.09 -5.46
N PHE A 111 11.13 4.15 -6.36
CA PHE A 111 10.77 2.79 -5.99
C PHE A 111 11.91 2.04 -5.29
N VAL A 112 13.15 2.22 -5.74
CA VAL A 112 14.33 1.62 -5.09
C VAL A 112 14.52 2.17 -3.68
N PHE A 113 14.43 3.50 -3.51
CA PHE A 113 14.54 4.14 -2.20
C PHE A 113 13.39 3.79 -1.26
N ASP A 114 12.16 3.66 -1.75
CA ASP A 114 11.02 3.24 -0.95
C ASP A 114 11.20 1.80 -0.43
N THR A 115 11.62 0.89 -1.33
CA THR A 115 11.96 -0.49 -0.96
C THR A 115 13.09 -0.54 0.07
N ALA A 116 14.17 0.20 -0.17
CA ALA A 116 15.35 0.22 0.69
C ALA A 116 15.04 0.84 2.05
N GLY A 117 14.35 1.98 2.06
CA GLY A 117 13.91 2.71 3.23
C GLY A 117 13.00 1.85 4.10
N GLY A 118 12.00 1.19 3.52
CA GLY A 118 11.12 0.28 4.26
C GLY A 118 11.87 -0.88 4.91
N VAL A 119 12.81 -1.53 4.20
CA VAL A 119 13.64 -2.61 4.75
C VAL A 119 14.55 -2.11 5.88
N LEU A 120 15.22 -0.98 5.68
CA LEU A 120 16.11 -0.38 6.67
C LEU A 120 15.33 0.08 7.92
N PHE A 121 14.13 0.61 7.74
CA PHE A 121 13.25 0.99 8.84
C PHE A 121 12.78 -0.23 9.64
N ALA A 122 12.45 -1.35 8.98
CA ALA A 122 12.14 -2.60 9.67
C ALA A 122 13.34 -3.12 10.49
N LYS A 123 14.57 -2.98 9.97
CA LYS A 123 15.80 -3.30 10.70
C LYS A 123 16.03 -2.37 11.89
N LEU A 124 15.78 -1.07 11.72
CA LEU A 124 15.87 -0.10 12.81
C LEU A 124 14.91 -0.48 13.95
N ILE A 125 13.66 -0.82 13.64
CA ILE A 125 12.68 -1.29 14.62
C ILE A 125 13.18 -2.56 15.33
N ASN A 126 13.84 -3.48 14.62
CA ASN A 126 14.37 -4.71 15.20
C ASN A 126 15.50 -4.49 16.22
N LEU A 127 16.13 -3.32 16.26
CA LEU A 127 17.12 -3.00 17.29
C LEU A 127 16.47 -2.82 18.68
N PHE A 128 15.19 -2.40 18.71
CA PHE A 128 14.48 -2.08 19.95
C PHE A 128 13.43 -3.13 20.34
N ARG A 129 13.09 -4.06 19.45
CA ARG A 129 12.06 -5.09 19.71
C ARG A 129 12.66 -6.41 20.16
N LYS A 130 12.05 -7.02 21.18
CA LYS A 130 12.34 -8.41 21.60
C LYS A 130 11.94 -9.44 20.53
N ARG A 131 10.73 -9.31 19.98
CA ARG A 131 10.24 -10.11 18.84
C ARG A 131 10.55 -9.35 17.55
N LYS A 132 11.50 -9.87 16.77
CA LYS A 132 11.96 -9.25 15.53
C LYS A 132 10.92 -9.44 14.42
N ILE A 133 10.79 -8.43 13.58
CA ILE A 133 9.99 -8.43 12.34
C ILE A 133 10.90 -8.92 11.21
N ASN A 134 10.39 -9.78 10.32
CA ASN A 134 11.09 -10.10 9.09
C ASN A 134 11.30 -8.83 8.23
N PRO A 135 12.53 -8.36 7.99
CA PRO A 135 12.77 -7.09 7.29
C PRO A 135 12.23 -7.04 5.86
N MET A 136 11.95 -8.19 5.24
CA MET A 136 11.31 -8.22 3.92
C MET A 136 9.90 -7.62 3.94
N ILE A 137 9.20 -7.65 5.08
CA ILE A 137 7.89 -7.00 5.24
C ILE A 137 8.00 -5.49 5.06
N GLY A 138 9.14 -4.89 5.43
CA GLY A 138 9.39 -3.47 5.24
C GLY A 138 9.35 -3.07 3.76
N ALA A 139 9.79 -3.94 2.85
CA ALA A 139 9.71 -3.68 1.41
C ALA A 139 8.27 -3.68 0.86
N CYS A 140 7.28 -4.16 1.63
CA CYS A 140 5.87 -4.09 1.25
C CYS A 140 5.26 -2.71 1.46
N GLY A 141 5.97 -1.75 2.08
CA GLY A 141 5.46 -0.38 2.26
C GLY A 141 5.14 0.33 0.93
N ILE A 142 5.72 -0.14 -0.17
CA ILE A 142 5.38 0.28 -1.53
C ILE A 142 3.92 -0.05 -1.80
N SER A 143 3.13 0.95 -2.19
CA SER A 143 1.68 0.89 -2.41
C SER A 143 1.22 0.08 -3.64
N ALA A 144 1.91 -1.03 -3.97
CA ALA A 144 1.63 -1.91 -5.10
C ALA A 144 0.80 -3.12 -4.65
N PHE A 145 -0.49 -2.92 -4.43
CA PHE A 145 -1.39 -3.95 -3.92
C PHE A 145 -2.00 -4.85 -4.99
N PRO A 146 -2.13 -6.18 -4.75
CA PRO A 146 -1.54 -6.98 -3.67
C PRO A 146 -0.13 -7.50 -4.00
N MET A 147 0.47 -7.03 -5.10
CA MET A 147 1.64 -7.66 -5.71
C MET A 147 2.93 -7.55 -4.89
N SER A 148 3.20 -6.42 -4.21
CA SER A 148 4.38 -6.29 -3.35
C SER A 148 4.39 -7.39 -2.28
N ALA A 149 3.28 -7.59 -1.59
CA ALA A 149 3.11 -8.64 -0.58
C ALA A 149 3.29 -10.05 -1.16
N ARG A 150 2.77 -10.32 -2.38
CA ARG A 150 2.95 -11.62 -3.06
C ARG A 150 4.40 -11.87 -3.44
N VAL A 151 5.12 -10.86 -3.92
CA VAL A 151 6.55 -10.96 -4.25
C VAL A 151 7.37 -11.25 -2.99
N ILE A 152 7.09 -10.56 -1.88
CA ILE A 152 7.73 -10.81 -0.59
C ILE A 152 7.43 -12.22 -0.09
N GLN A 153 6.18 -12.68 -0.14
CA GLN A 153 5.83 -14.04 0.24
C GLN A 153 6.57 -15.08 -0.61
N LYS A 154 6.65 -14.88 -1.93
CA LYS A 154 7.39 -15.77 -2.83
C LYS A 154 8.87 -15.83 -2.47
N MET A 155 9.49 -14.68 -2.15
CA MET A 155 10.89 -14.66 -1.71
C MET A 155 11.09 -15.31 -0.34
N ALA A 156 10.15 -15.16 0.59
CA ALA A 156 10.21 -15.85 1.88
C ALA A 156 10.19 -17.37 1.70
N GLN A 157 9.30 -17.88 0.86
CA GLN A 157 9.20 -19.31 0.54
C GLN A 157 10.44 -19.86 -0.18
N GLN A 158 11.14 -19.03 -0.95
CA GLN A 158 12.40 -19.42 -1.58
C GLN A 158 13.54 -19.58 -0.57
N GLU A 159 13.50 -18.86 0.55
CA GLU A 159 14.50 -18.99 1.61
C GLU A 159 14.15 -20.11 2.61
N ASP A 160 12.85 -20.25 2.92
CA ASP A 160 12.28 -21.30 3.77
C ASP A 160 10.84 -21.59 3.33
N GLY A 161 10.59 -22.82 2.84
CA GLY A 161 9.29 -23.24 2.32
C GLY A 161 8.14 -23.24 3.33
N SER A 162 8.45 -23.20 4.63
CA SER A 162 7.47 -23.11 5.71
C SER A 162 7.19 -21.67 6.18
N ASN A 163 7.90 -20.67 5.66
CA ASN A 163 7.78 -19.29 6.11
C ASN A 163 6.64 -18.54 5.39
N PHE A 164 5.51 -18.38 6.08
CA PHE A 164 4.32 -17.67 5.57
C PHE A 164 4.16 -16.31 6.26
N ILE A 165 4.59 -15.25 5.57
CA ILE A 165 4.52 -13.86 6.05
C ILE A 165 3.46 -13.02 5.32
N ILE A 166 2.67 -13.62 4.44
CA ILE A 166 1.73 -12.90 3.55
C ILE A 166 0.74 -12.01 4.32
N MET A 167 0.22 -12.46 5.47
CA MET A 167 -0.74 -11.66 6.25
C MET A 167 -0.10 -10.37 6.78
N HIS A 168 1.13 -10.45 7.26
CA HIS A 168 1.91 -9.30 7.73
C HIS A 168 2.33 -8.40 6.57
N ALA A 169 2.75 -9.00 5.47
CA ALA A 169 3.14 -8.31 4.23
C ALA A 169 1.96 -7.52 3.63
N VAL A 170 0.77 -8.09 3.62
CA VAL A 170 -0.46 -7.40 3.19
C VAL A 170 -0.78 -6.24 4.13
N GLY A 171 -0.64 -6.41 5.44
CA GLY A 171 -0.82 -5.32 6.41
C GLY A 171 0.10 -4.12 6.14
N ALA A 172 1.39 -4.36 5.95
CA ALA A 172 2.36 -3.32 5.59
C ALA A 172 2.01 -2.62 4.26
N ASN A 173 1.54 -3.39 3.27
CA ASN A 173 1.15 -2.85 1.95
C ASN A 173 -0.12 -1.99 1.99
N VAL A 174 -1.09 -2.34 2.84
CA VAL A 174 -2.28 -1.50 3.07
C VAL A 174 -1.88 -0.22 3.79
N ALA A 175 -1.01 -0.31 4.80
CA ALA A 175 -0.48 0.88 5.49
C ALA A 175 0.26 1.82 4.53
N GLY A 176 1.07 1.26 3.61
CA GLY A 176 1.73 2.00 2.54
C GLY A 176 0.77 2.80 1.65
N GLN A 177 -0.29 2.17 1.17
CA GLN A 177 -1.32 2.86 0.38
C GLN A 177 -1.98 4.03 1.13
N ILE A 178 -2.31 3.83 2.40
CA ILE A 178 -2.89 4.89 3.24
C ILE A 178 -1.88 6.03 3.43
N ALA A 179 -0.63 5.71 3.74
CA ALA A 179 0.42 6.69 3.94
C ALA A 179 0.69 7.53 2.68
N SER A 180 0.74 6.90 1.50
CA SER A 180 0.93 7.61 0.22
C SER A 180 -0.17 8.62 -0.07
N ILE A 181 -1.42 8.31 0.24
CA ILE A 181 -2.56 9.23 0.07
C ILE A 181 -2.40 10.45 1.00
N ILE A 182 -2.04 10.22 2.26
CA ILE A 182 -1.83 11.30 3.24
C ILE A 182 -0.65 12.18 2.83
N ALA A 183 0.49 11.57 2.48
CA ALA A 183 1.69 12.29 2.04
C ALA A 183 1.40 13.11 0.77
N GLY A 184 0.71 12.54 -0.21
CA GLY A 184 0.28 13.27 -1.41
C GLY A 184 -0.63 14.44 -1.08
N GLY A 185 -1.59 14.26 -0.16
CA GLY A 185 -2.46 15.34 0.30
C GLY A 185 -1.73 16.47 1.03
N LEU A 186 -0.71 16.13 1.82
CA LEU A 186 0.15 17.12 2.49
C LEU A 186 1.00 17.91 1.47
N ILE A 187 1.60 17.22 0.49
CA ILE A 187 2.36 17.88 -0.57
C ILE A 187 1.46 18.85 -1.36
N LEU A 188 0.24 18.43 -1.71
CA LEU A 188 -0.73 19.30 -2.38
C LEU A 188 -1.15 20.51 -1.53
N ALA A 189 -1.13 20.39 -0.21
CA ALA A 189 -1.39 21.52 0.69
C ALA A 189 -0.19 22.48 0.79
N LEU A 190 1.05 21.98 0.63
CA LEU A 190 2.28 22.79 0.69
C LEU A 190 2.61 23.49 -0.62
N VAL A 191 2.22 22.90 -1.75
CA VAL A 191 2.49 23.42 -3.11
C VAL A 191 1.40 24.39 -3.58
N ARG A 192 0.31 24.52 -2.82
CA ARG A 192 -0.75 25.51 -3.04
C ARG A 192 -0.48 26.82 -2.32
#